data_AF-A0A3N4ABX4-F1
#
_entry.id   AF-A0A3N4ABX4-F1
#
_cell.length_a   1.000
_cell.length_b   1.000
_cell.length_c   1.000
_cell.angle_alpha   90.00
_cell.angle_beta   90.00
_cell.angle_gamma   90.00
#
_symmetry.space_group_name_H-M   'P 1'
#
loop_
_entity.id
_entity.type
_entity.pdbx_description
1 polymer ?
#
loop_
_entity_poly.entity_id
_entity_poly.type
_entity_poly.pdbx_seq_one_letter_code
_entity_poly.pdbx_strand_id
1 'polypeptide(L)' 'MTGETSNFNIVVRSDALETIELAARLCNQSASDFMLDAAFYKAIDTLLTDKVAFLSADAYKQVCRGILSVSGTQAIPIS' A
#
# COMPACT_ATOMS: atom_id res chain seq x y z
N MET A 1 -16.64 14.07 4.92
CA MET A 1 -15.48 14.44 4.06
C MET A 1 -15.63 13.66 2.77
N THR A 2 -15.78 14.36 1.64
CA THR A 2 -15.84 13.74 0.32
C THR A 2 -14.48 13.15 0.02
N GLY A 3 -14.36 11.83 0.03
CA GLY A 3 -13.14 11.15 -0.38
C GLY A 3 -12.92 11.43 -1.86
N GLU A 4 -11.96 12.30 -2.18
CA GLU A 4 -11.52 12.50 -3.55
C GLU A 4 -10.84 11.22 -4.01
N THR A 5 -11.52 10.43 -4.84
CA THR A 5 -10.92 9.29 -5.53
C THR A 5 -9.97 9.84 -6.59
N SER A 6 -8.67 9.85 -6.27
CA SER A 6 -7.63 10.11 -7.25
C SER A 6 -7.47 8.88 -8.14
N ASN A 7 -7.88 9.00 -9.40
CA ASN A 7 -7.67 7.94 -10.39
C ASN A 7 -6.25 8.03 -10.95
N PHE A 8 -5.48 6.96 -10.83
CA PHE A 8 -4.13 6.86 -11.39
C PHE A 8 -4.18 6.04 -12.69
N ASN A 9 -3.81 6.67 -13.80
CA ASN A 9 -3.60 5.98 -15.06
C ASN A 9 -2.11 5.65 -15.20
N ILE A 10 -1.78 4.36 -15.15
CA ILE A 10 -0.40 3.88 -15.25
C ILE A 10 -0.26 3.15 -16.58
N VAL A 11 0.69 3.60 -17.41
CA VAL A 11 1.08 2.90 -18.63
C VAL A 11 2.21 1.96 -18.28
N VAL A 12 1.91 0.66 -18.31
CA VAL A 12 2.86 -0.42 -18.01
C VAL A 12 3.33 -1.03 -19.33
N ARG A 13 4.63 -1.31 -19.46
CA ARG A 13 5.14 -2.06 -20.61
C ARG A 13 4.59 -3.48 -20.58
N SER A 14 4.35 -4.06 -21.75
CA SER A 14 3.76 -5.40 -21.89
C SER A 14 4.51 -6.49 -21.15
N ASP A 15 5.84 -6.47 -21.16
CA ASP A 15 6.68 -7.45 -20.46
C ASP A 15 6.63 -7.33 -18.93
N ALA A 16 6.51 -6.10 -18.42
CA ALA A 16 6.30 -5.86 -16.99
C ALA A 16 4.89 -6.25 -16.55
N LEU A 17 3.88 -6.10 -17.41
CA LEU A 17 2.50 -6.44 -17.11
C LEU A 17 2.33 -7.94 -16.83
N GLU A 18 2.94 -8.81 -17.65
CA GLU A 18 2.88 -10.27 -17.43
C GLU A 18 3.44 -10.67 -16.06
N THR A 19 4.54 -10.03 -15.64
CA THR A 19 5.16 -10.25 -14.34
C THR A 19 4.26 -9.80 -13.20
N ILE A 20 3.63 -8.62 -13.34
CA ILE A 20 2.68 -8.07 -12.37
C ILE A 20 1.46 -8.97 -12.23
N GLU A 21 0.88 -9.43 -13.34
CA GLU A 21 -0.28 -10.32 -13.32
C GLU A 21 0.03 -11.69 -12.72
N LEU A 22 1.24 -12.21 -12.94
CA LEU A 22 1.68 -13.43 -12.28
C LEU A 22 1.80 -13.23 -10.77
N ALA A 23 2.45 -12.16 -10.32
CA ALA A 23 2.59 -11.85 -8.90
C ALA A 23 1.23 -11.62 -8.21
N ALA A 24 0.34 -10.86 -8.85
CA ALA A 24 -1.01 -10.62 -8.36
C ALA A 24 -1.81 -11.92 -8.18
N ARG A 25 -1.70 -12.86 -9.14
CA ARG A 25 -2.32 -14.19 -9.04
C ARG A 25 -1.77 -15.00 -7.87
N LEU A 26 -0.46 -14.97 -7.63
CA LEU A 26 0.15 -15.64 -6.47
C LEU A 26 -0.33 -15.06 -5.14
N CYS A 27 -0.67 -13.77 -5.12
CA CYS A 27 -1.25 -13.08 -3.98
C CYS A 27 -2.79 -13.19 -3.90
N ASN A 28 -3.44 -13.89 -4.85
CA ASN A 28 -4.89 -14.01 -4.97
C ASN A 28 -5.62 -12.65 -5.03
N GLN A 29 -5.04 -11.70 -5.78
CA GLN A 29 -5.52 -10.34 -5.95
C GLN A 29 -5.61 -9.94 -7.43
N SER A 30 -6.35 -8.89 -7.74
CA SER A 30 -6.31 -8.27 -9.07
C SER A 30 -4.97 -7.55 -9.29
N ALA A 31 -4.54 -7.38 -10.55
CA ALA A 31 -3.31 -6.65 -10.86
C ALA A 31 -3.37 -5.20 -10.34
N SER A 32 -4.53 -4.55 -10.40
CA SER A 32 -4.72 -3.19 -9.87
C SER A 32 -4.56 -3.12 -8.35
N ASP A 33 -5.16 -4.05 -7.61
CA ASP A 33 -5.06 -4.06 -6.15
C ASP A 33 -3.63 -4.38 -5.72
N PHE A 34 -2.99 -5.35 -6.39
CA PHE A 34 -1.60 -5.69 -6.15
C PHE A 34 -0.66 -4.50 -6.38
N MET A 35 -0.84 -3.76 -7.48
CA MET A 35 -0.03 -2.58 -7.78
C MET A 35 -0.23 -1.46 -6.74
N LEU A 36 -1.47 -1.24 -6.29
CA LEU A 36 -1.77 -0.28 -5.24
C LEU A 36 -1.11 -0.67 -3.92
N ASP A 37 -1.32 -1.91 -3.47
CA ASP A 37 -0.71 -2.43 -2.24
C ASP A 37 0.81 -2.31 -2.29
N ALA A 38 1.44 -2.73 -3.39
CA ALA A 38 2.89 -2.64 -3.58
C ALA A 38 3.39 -1.19 -3.55
N ALA A 39 2.67 -0.26 -4.21
CA ALA A 39 3.02 1.16 -4.19
C ALA A 39 2.89 1.76 -2.78
N PHE A 40 1.84 1.39 -2.02
CA PHE A 40 1.68 1.82 -0.64
C PHE A 40 2.79 1.29 0.27
N TYR A 41 3.07 -0.01 0.22
CA TYR A 41 4.17 -0.59 0.99
C TYR A 41 5.50 0.08 0.65
N LYS A 42 5.77 0.34 -0.63
CA LYS A 42 7.01 1.00 -1.02
C LYS A 42 7.07 2.46 -0.61
N ALA A 43 5.95 3.19 -0.66
CA ALA A 43 5.87 4.56 -0.18
C ALA A 43 6.14 4.63 1.33
N ILE A 44 5.56 3.71 2.10
CA ILE A 44 5.78 3.62 3.55
C ILE A 44 7.24 3.23 3.83
N ASP A 45 7.75 2.19 3.18
CA ASP A 45 9.16 1.80 3.25
C ASP A 45 10.07 2.99 2.96
N THR A 46 9.81 3.75 1.90
CA THR A 46 10.63 4.92 1.52
C THR A 46 10.54 6.05 2.56
N LEU A 47 9.33 6.41 3.01
CA LEU A 47 9.11 7.45 4.03
C LEU A 47 9.73 7.07 5.37
N LEU A 48 9.74 5.78 5.68
CA LEU A 48 10.25 5.26 6.93
C LEU A 48 11.73 4.90 6.82
N THR A 49 12.32 4.60 5.67
CA THR A 49 13.76 4.27 5.54
C THR A 49 14.65 5.42 6.01
N ASP A 50 14.24 6.69 5.81
CA ASP A 50 14.93 7.86 6.38
C ASP A 50 14.66 8.07 7.89
N LYS A 51 13.76 7.28 8.50
CA LYS A 51 13.35 7.36 9.92
C LYS A 51 13.49 6.04 10.69
N VAL A 52 13.88 4.93 10.05
CA VAL A 52 13.91 3.55 10.56
C VAL A 52 15.31 3.17 11.05
N ALA A 53 15.85 3.99 11.93
CA ALA A 53 16.65 3.43 13.03
C ALA A 53 15.75 3.02 14.22
N PHE A 54 14.45 3.34 14.20
CA PHE A 54 13.64 3.42 15.42
C PHE A 54 12.36 2.57 15.51
N LEU A 55 11.92 1.88 14.44
CA LEU A 55 10.64 1.15 14.46
C LEU A 55 10.84 -0.36 14.32
N SER A 56 10.26 -1.11 15.26
CA SER A 56 10.15 -2.57 15.15
C SER A 56 9.21 -2.95 14.00
N ALA A 57 9.36 -4.18 13.49
CA ALA A 57 8.50 -4.70 12.41
C ALA A 57 6.99 -4.66 12.75
N ASP A 58 6.65 -4.73 14.04
CA ASP A 58 5.27 -4.61 14.49
C ASP A 58 4.77 -3.16 14.42
N ALA A 59 5.60 -2.19 14.86
CA ALA A 59 5.29 -0.77 14.73
C ALA A 59 5.16 -0.33 13.27
N TYR A 60 6.01 -0.88 12.38
CA TYR A 60 5.89 -0.69 10.94
C TYR A 60 4.52 -1.16 10.41
N LYS A 61 4.10 -2.38 10.78
CA LYS A 61 2.79 -2.93 10.39
C LYS A 61 1.62 -2.09 10.93
N GLN A 62 1.72 -1.58 12.16
CA GLN A 62 0.69 -0.72 12.74
C GLN A 62 0.59 0.63 12.03
N VAL A 63 1.71 1.25 11.67
CA VAL A 63 1.73 2.47 10.85
C VAL A 63 1.12 2.22 9.47
N CYS A 64 1.47 1.10 8.82
CA CYS A 64 0.86 0.71 7.54
C CYS A 64 -0.66 0.58 7.66
N ARG A 65 -1.14 -0.12 8.71
CA ARG A 65 -2.58 -0.26 8.97
C ARG A 65 -3.26 1.08 9.27
N GLY A 66 -2.60 1.98 9.99
CA GLY A 66 -3.11 3.32 10.28
C GLY A 66 -3.23 4.19 9.03
N ILE A 67 -2.26 4.15 8.13
CA ILE A 67 -2.33 4.87 6.85
C ILE A 67 -3.46 4.32 5.98
N LEU A 68 -3.63 2.99 5.95
CA LEU A 68 -4.72 2.33 5.23
C LEU A 68 -6.10 2.65 5.83
N SER A 69 -6.22 2.82 7.15
CA SER A 69 -7.49 3.18 7.81
C SER A 69 -7.87 4.66 7.65
N VAL A 70 -6.89 5.57 7.46
CA VAL A 70 -7.16 6.98 7.13
C VAL A 70 -7.78 7.14 5.74
N SER A 71 -7.63 6.15 4.86
CA SER A 71 -8.27 6.12 3.53
C SER A 71 -9.75 5.66 3.56
N GLY A 72 -10.29 5.34 4.75
CA GLY A 72 -11.70 4.97 4.92
C GLY A 72 -12.14 4.87 6.38
N THR A 73 -12.52 6.01 6.98
CA THR A 73 -13.35 6.19 8.21
C THR A 73 -12.82 5.60 9.55
N GLN A 74 -13.04 6.34 10.65
CA GLN A 74 -12.78 5.97 12.06
C GLN A 74 -13.17 4.52 12.42
N ALA A 75 -12.60 3.82 13.41
CA ALA A 75 -12.14 4.24 14.74
C ALA A 75 -11.24 3.17 15.36
N ILE A 76 -10.35 3.53 16.29
CA ILE A 76 -10.06 2.69 17.47
C ILE A 76 -9.82 3.61 18.69
N PRO A 77 -10.71 3.66 19.69
CA PRO A 77 -10.33 4.09 21.02
C PRO A 77 -9.54 2.96 21.68
N ILE A 78 -8.34 3.28 22.18
CA ILE A 78 -7.53 2.34 22.94
C ILE A 78 -7.81 2.60 24.42
N SER A 79 -8.44 1.61 25.06
CA SER A 79 -8.42 1.41 26.52
C SER A 79 -7.48 0.25 26.83
#